data_AF-A0A9D5KI74-F1
#
_entry.id   AF-A0A9D5KI74-F1
#
_cell.length_a   1.000
_cell.length_b   1.000
_cell.length_c   1.000
_cell.angle_alpha   90.00
_cell.angle_beta   90.00
_cell.angle_gamma   90.00
#
_symmetry.space_group_name_H-M   'P 1'
#
loop_
_entity.id
_entity.type
_entity.pdbx_description
1 polymer ?
#
loop_
_entity_poly.entity_id
_entity_poly.type
_entity_poly.pdbx_seq_one_letter_code
_entity_poly.pdbx_strand_id
1 'polypeptide(L)'
;KKYRIFMGDTGSLFIGFVLAAIALGTSYTKVNDIGILAPILILGIPIYDTILVIFYRTIQKKSPFLGSKDHSALRLEARGFSRPQIVIIACVASFILSLTAFVSTRISFIWSLLLYVFIISEMIFAGFWLYRINVNE
;
A
#
# COMPACT_ATOMS: atom_id res chain seq x y z
N LYS A 1 -28.77 6.38 4.26
CA LYS A 1 -27.49 6.22 3.49
C LYS A 1 -26.37 6.93 4.26
N LYS A 2 -25.34 6.20 4.70
CA LYS A 2 -24.32 6.68 5.66
C LYS A 2 -23.21 7.57 5.05
N TYR A 3 -23.09 7.62 3.72
CA TYR A 3 -22.14 8.48 3.00
C TYR A 3 -22.91 9.44 2.09
N ARG A 4 -22.67 10.74 2.27
CA ARG A 4 -23.41 11.83 1.59
C ARG A 4 -22.68 12.39 0.37
N ILE A 5 -21.36 12.27 0.32
CA ILE A 5 -20.49 12.85 -0.72
C ILE A 5 -19.34 11.87 -1.00
N PHE A 6 -19.00 11.70 -2.27
CA PHE A 6 -17.83 10.93 -2.73
C PHE A 6 -16.66 11.88 -3.01
N MET A 7 -15.44 11.44 -2.74
CA MET A 7 -14.20 12.22 -2.93
C MET A 7 -13.96 12.59 -4.40
N GLY A 8 -14.35 11.70 -5.33
CA GLY A 8 -14.11 11.85 -6.76
C GLY A 8 -12.63 11.79 -7.15
N ASP A 9 -12.37 11.89 -8.46
CA ASP A 9 -11.01 11.85 -8.99
C ASP A 9 -10.23 13.13 -8.65
N THR A 10 -10.89 14.28 -8.68
CA THR A 10 -10.26 15.57 -8.31
C THR A 10 -9.69 15.54 -6.89
N GLY A 11 -10.46 15.02 -5.93
CA GLY A 11 -9.99 14.92 -4.54
C GLY A 11 -8.86 13.91 -4.39
N SER A 12 -9.03 12.70 -4.92
CA SER A 12 -8.06 11.62 -4.76
C SER A 12 -6.72 11.91 -5.42
N LEU A 13 -6.72 12.47 -6.64
CA LEU A 13 -5.50 12.88 -7.33
C LEU A 13 -4.79 14.03 -6.63
N PHE A 14 -5.53 15.02 -6.13
CA PHE A 14 -4.95 16.13 -5.37
C PHE A 14 -4.26 15.65 -4.10
N ILE A 15 -4.91 14.78 -3.30
CA ILE A 15 -4.30 14.23 -2.08
C ILE A 15 -3.07 13.37 -2.42
N GLY A 16 -3.16 12.53 -3.45
CA GLY A 16 -2.03 11.72 -3.90
C GLY A 16 -0.82 12.58 -4.30
N PHE A 17 -1.04 13.65 -5.06
CA PHE A 17 0.01 14.59 -5.45
C PHE A 17 0.65 15.28 -4.24
N VAL A 18 -0.15 15.80 -3.31
CA VAL A 18 0.37 16.48 -2.10
C VAL A 18 1.20 15.53 -1.25
N LEU A 19 0.72 14.29 -1.04
CA LEU A 19 1.47 13.29 -0.27
C LEU A 19 2.79 12.92 -0.95
N ALA A 20 2.81 12.75 -2.26
CA ALA A 20 4.03 12.48 -3.01
C ALA A 20 5.03 13.65 -2.92
N ALA A 21 4.56 14.89 -3.05
CA ALA A 21 5.40 16.08 -2.93
C ALA A 21 6.05 16.19 -1.54
N ILE A 22 5.28 15.98 -0.47
CA ILE A 22 5.80 16.00 0.91
C ILE A 22 6.80 14.85 1.12
N ALA A 23 6.46 13.64 0.64
CA ALA A 23 7.33 12.48 0.78
C ALA A 23 8.65 12.66 0.03
N LEU A 24 8.68 13.35 -1.13
CA LEU A 24 9.93 13.60 -1.86
C LEU A 24 10.74 14.78 -1.31
N GLY A 25 10.09 15.76 -0.67
CA GLY A 25 10.75 16.97 -0.15
C GLY A 25 11.59 16.78 1.13
N THR A 26 11.71 15.56 1.63
CA THR A 26 12.39 15.24 2.89
C THR A 26 13.74 14.56 2.67
N SER A 27 14.71 14.80 3.56
CA SER A 27 16.03 14.14 3.53
C SER A 27 16.01 12.84 4.35
N TYR A 28 16.25 11.71 3.67
CA TYR A 28 16.18 10.37 4.27
C TYR A 28 17.53 9.67 4.45
N THR A 29 18.58 10.13 3.77
CA THR A 29 19.86 9.42 3.65
C THR A 29 20.93 9.88 4.64
N LYS A 30 20.55 10.65 5.68
CA LYS A 30 21.51 11.21 6.64
C LYS A 30 22.25 10.16 7.47
N VAL A 31 21.61 9.03 7.76
CA VAL A 31 22.18 7.95 8.60
C VAL A 31 22.61 6.74 7.76
N ASN A 32 21.86 6.43 6.70
CA ASN A 32 22.17 5.35 5.77
C ASN A 32 21.57 5.65 4.39
N ASP A 33 22.21 5.17 3.32
CA ASP A 33 21.78 5.48 1.95
C ASP A 33 20.48 4.78 1.54
N ILE A 34 20.19 3.60 2.12
CA ILE A 34 18.96 2.85 1.82
C ILE A 34 17.70 3.55 2.36
N GLY A 35 17.87 4.55 3.24
CA GLY A 35 16.81 5.46 3.67
C GLY A 35 16.10 6.15 2.50
N ILE A 36 16.74 6.27 1.33
CA ILE A 36 16.12 6.80 0.10
C ILE A 36 14.82 6.08 -0.30
N LEU A 37 14.63 4.83 0.15
CA LEU A 37 13.43 4.03 -0.12
C LEU A 37 12.26 4.34 0.83
N ALA A 38 12.45 5.15 1.87
CA ALA A 38 11.42 5.46 2.87
C ALA A 38 10.11 6.01 2.27
N PRO A 39 10.11 6.90 1.24
CA PRO A 39 8.89 7.35 0.58
C PRO A 39 8.01 6.22 0.03
N ILE A 40 8.61 5.12 -0.42
CA ILE A 40 7.88 3.96 -0.94
C ILE A 40 7.08 3.29 0.18
N LEU A 41 7.64 3.19 1.38
CA LEU A 41 6.93 2.67 2.55
C LEU A 41 5.85 3.64 3.05
N ILE A 42 6.11 4.96 3.04
CA ILE A 42 5.12 5.98 3.41
C ILE A 42 3.87 5.87 2.51
N LEU A 43 4.07 5.67 1.21
CA LEU A 43 3.01 5.45 0.23
C LEU A 43 2.73 3.96 -0.01
N GLY A 44 3.08 3.10 0.96
CA GLY A 44 3.11 1.66 0.76
C GLY A 44 1.74 1.07 0.42
N ILE A 45 0.67 1.50 1.09
CA ILE A 45 -0.69 1.00 0.81
C ILE A 45 -1.18 1.30 -0.62
N PRO A 46 -1.19 2.56 -1.11
CA PRO A 46 -1.65 2.84 -2.48
C PRO A 46 -0.74 2.23 -3.56
N ILE A 47 0.58 2.18 -3.33
CA ILE A 47 1.51 1.52 -4.26
C ILE A 47 1.25 0.02 -4.30
N TYR A 48 1.12 -0.62 -3.14
CA TYR A 48 0.88 -2.05 -3.01
C TYR A 48 -0.42 -2.48 -3.67
N ASP A 49 -1.52 -1.77 -3.42
CA ASP A 49 -2.82 -2.08 -4.02
C ASP A 49 -2.76 -2.00 -5.56
N THR A 50 -2.08 -0.99 -6.09
CA THR A 50 -1.85 -0.85 -7.55
C THR A 50 -1.04 -2.02 -8.11
N ILE A 51 0.09 -2.38 -7.46
CA ILE A 51 0.93 -3.50 -7.87
C ILE A 51 0.15 -4.83 -7.83
N LEU A 52 -0.64 -5.06 -6.78
CA LEU A 52 -1.46 -6.26 -6.64
C LEU A 52 -2.48 -6.39 -7.76
N VAL A 53 -3.24 -5.33 -8.06
CA VAL A 53 -4.25 -5.35 -9.13
C VAL A 53 -3.59 -5.62 -10.47
N ILE A 54 -2.46 -4.96 -10.78
CA ILE A 54 -1.70 -5.22 -12.02
C ILE A 54 -1.27 -6.69 -12.06
N PHE A 55 -0.64 -7.19 -11.00
CA PHE A 55 -0.13 -8.56 -10.93
C PHE A 55 -1.24 -9.62 -11.10
N TYR A 56 -2.35 -9.49 -10.36
CA TYR A 56 -3.47 -10.44 -10.46
C TYR A 56 -4.10 -10.46 -11.84
N ARG A 57 -4.26 -9.29 -12.48
CA ARG A 57 -4.84 -9.20 -13.81
C ARG A 57 -3.92 -9.75 -14.89
N THR A 58 -2.61 -9.50 -14.77
CA THR A 58 -1.61 -10.06 -15.69
C THR A 58 -1.60 -11.59 -15.64
N ILE A 59 -1.69 -12.19 -14.44
CA ILE A 59 -1.81 -13.66 -14.30
C ILE A 59 -3.09 -14.19 -14.96
N GLN A 60 -4.20 -13.47 -14.81
CA GLN A 60 -5.49 -13.80 -15.43
C GLN A 60 -5.56 -13.45 -16.93
N LYS A 61 -4.46 -12.97 -17.54
CA LYS A 61 -4.42 -12.49 -18.94
C LYS A 61 -5.46 -11.40 -19.26
N LYS A 62 -5.86 -10.62 -18.25
CA LYS A 62 -6.78 -9.47 -18.40
C LYS A 62 -5.97 -8.18 -18.50
N SER A 63 -6.43 -7.23 -19.33
CA SER A 63 -5.79 -5.90 -19.41
C SER A 63 -5.85 -5.19 -18.05
N PRO A 64 -4.74 -4.61 -17.53
CA PRO A 64 -4.72 -3.90 -16.26
C PRO A 64 -5.44 -2.54 -16.29
N PHE A 65 -5.74 -2.00 -17.48
CA PHE A 65 -6.35 -0.67 -17.66
C PHE A 65 -7.88 -0.68 -17.63
N LEU A 66 -8.51 -1.85 -17.59
CA LEU A 66 -9.96 -1.97 -17.44
C LEU A 66 -10.31 -1.96 -15.95
N GLY A 67 -11.47 -1.40 -15.60
CA GLY A 67 -11.98 -1.41 -14.22
C GLY A 67 -11.92 -2.80 -13.58
N SER A 68 -11.52 -2.86 -12.31
CA SER A 68 -11.25 -4.11 -11.59
C SER A 68 -11.98 -4.15 -10.25
N LYS A 69 -12.45 -5.34 -9.86
CA LYS A 69 -12.87 -5.64 -8.48
C LYS A 69 -11.76 -6.32 -7.67
N ASP A 70 -10.52 -6.34 -8.17
CA ASP A 70 -9.40 -7.09 -7.58
C ASP A 70 -8.62 -6.32 -6.51
N HIS A 71 -9.05 -5.10 -6.17
CA HIS A 71 -8.43 -4.30 -5.11
C HIS A 71 -8.42 -5.05 -3.78
N SER A 72 -7.36 -4.85 -2.99
CA SER A 72 -7.17 -5.48 -1.68
C SER A 72 -8.38 -5.30 -0.76
N ALA A 73 -8.97 -4.10 -0.75
CA ALA A 73 -10.17 -3.78 0.02
C ALA A 73 -11.39 -4.63 -0.39
N LEU A 74 -11.61 -4.83 -1.69
CA LEU A 74 -12.73 -5.63 -2.20
C LEU A 74 -12.52 -7.12 -1.94
N ARG A 75 -11.28 -7.60 -2.00
CA ARG A 75 -10.91 -8.97 -1.61
C ARG A 75 -11.14 -9.21 -0.11
N LEU A 76 -10.83 -8.24 0.75
CA LEU A 76 -11.16 -8.33 2.18
C LEU A 76 -12.68 -8.31 2.40
N GLU A 77 -13.43 -7.48 1.67
CA GLU A 77 -14.90 -7.47 1.74
C GLU A 77 -15.48 -8.83 1.32
N ALA A 78 -14.97 -9.45 0.25
CA ALA A 78 -15.35 -10.78 -0.21
C ALA A 78 -15.06 -11.89 0.81
N ARG A 79 -14.07 -11.67 1.70
CA ARG A 79 -13.76 -12.58 2.82
C ARG A 79 -14.66 -12.40 4.05
N GLY A 80 -15.57 -11.42 4.03
CA GLY A 80 -16.52 -11.15 5.12
C GLY A 80 -16.11 -10.02 6.06
N PHE A 81 -15.07 -9.25 5.76
CA PHE A 81 -14.77 -8.04 6.53
C PHE A 81 -15.78 -6.93 6.21
N SER A 82 -16.25 -6.24 7.25
CA SER A 82 -17.08 -5.05 7.08
C SER A 82 -16.24 -3.85 6.61
N ARG A 83 -16.85 -2.93 5.85
CA ARG A 83 -16.17 -1.73 5.35
C ARG A 83 -15.43 -0.92 6.43
N PRO A 84 -15.98 -0.69 7.64
CA PRO A 84 -15.25 0.00 8.70
C PRO A 84 -14.00 -0.78 9.16
N GLN A 85 -14.06 -2.11 9.24
CA GLN A 85 -12.90 -2.93 9.58
C GLN A 85 -11.80 -2.82 8.53
N ILE A 86 -12.17 -2.82 7.24
CA ILE A 86 -11.21 -2.66 6.14
C ILE A 86 -10.49 -1.31 6.23
N VAL A 87 -11.22 -0.22 6.52
CA VAL A 87 -10.61 1.09 6.72
C VAL A 87 -9.65 1.09 7.91
N ILE A 88 -10.03 0.48 9.04
CA ILE A 88 -9.16 0.38 10.22
C ILE A 88 -7.90 -0.42 9.89
N ILE A 89 -8.02 -1.56 9.21
CA ILE A 89 -6.88 -2.37 8.76
C ILE A 89 -5.94 -1.53 7.89
N ALA A 90 -6.48 -0.79 6.91
CA ALA A 90 -5.68 0.07 6.04
C ALA A 90 -4.99 1.22 6.80
N CYS A 91 -5.66 1.82 7.80
CA CYS A 91 -5.07 2.85 8.66
C CYS A 91 -3.93 2.29 9.52
N VAL A 92 -4.15 1.14 10.17
CA VAL A 92 -3.12 0.48 11.00
C VAL A 92 -1.93 0.06 10.16
N ALA A 93 -2.16 -0.53 8.99
CA ALA A 93 -1.09 -0.91 8.08
C ALA A 93 -0.32 0.31 7.56
N SER A 94 -1.01 1.39 7.18
CA SER A 94 -0.37 2.67 6.80
C SER A 94 0.50 3.23 7.93
N PHE A 95 0.01 3.18 9.17
CA PHE A 95 0.75 3.64 10.34
C PHE A 95 2.02 2.80 10.58
N ILE A 96 1.90 1.46 10.54
CA ILE A 96 3.04 0.55 10.70
C ILE A 96 4.08 0.79 9.61
N LEU A 97 3.67 0.90 8.35
CA LEU A 97 4.59 1.15 7.23
C LEU A 97 5.28 2.52 7.36
N SER A 98 4.55 3.56 7.76
CA SER A 98 5.11 4.90 7.98
C SER A 98 6.08 4.94 9.16
N LEU A 99 5.75 4.26 10.26
CA LEU A 99 6.66 4.12 11.42
C LEU A 99 7.93 3.36 11.02
N THR A 100 7.77 2.31 10.22
CA THR A 100 8.88 1.51 9.70
C THR A 100 9.76 2.33 8.76
N ALA A 101 9.17 3.16 7.89
CA ALA A 101 9.88 4.12 7.06
C ALA A 101 10.67 5.13 7.90
N PHE A 102 10.09 5.62 8.99
CA PHE A 102 10.80 6.51 9.90
C PHE A 102 11.99 5.80 10.57
N VAL A 103 11.78 4.61 11.14
CA VAL A 103 12.82 3.82 11.82
C VAL A 103 13.95 3.45 10.86
N SER A 104 13.64 3.07 9.61
CA SER A 104 14.66 2.70 8.61
C SER A 104 15.65 3.84 8.31
N THR A 105 15.25 5.11 8.52
CA THR A 105 16.11 6.29 8.34
C THR A 105 16.98 6.61 9.57
N ARG A 106 16.80 5.91 10.69
CA ARG A 106 17.46 6.19 11.97
C ARG A 106 18.43 5.11 12.42
N ILE A 107 18.42 3.96 11.77
CA ILE A 107 19.26 2.79 12.10
C ILE A 107 20.40 2.65 11.09
N SER A 108 21.41 1.83 11.40
CA SER A 108 22.51 1.57 10.46
C SER A 108 22.02 0.84 9.20
N PHE A 109 22.81 0.91 8.12
CA PHE A 109 22.50 0.28 6.84
C PHE A 109 22.06 -1.19 6.96
N ILE A 110 22.80 -2.04 7.69
CA ILE A 110 22.51 -3.48 7.76
C ILE A 110 21.14 -3.77 8.39
N TRP A 111 20.81 -3.08 9.48
CA TRP A 111 19.51 -3.22 10.16
C TRP A 111 18.37 -2.67 9.31
N SER A 112 18.62 -1.58 8.58
CA SER A 112 17.65 -1.01 7.63
C SER A 112 17.36 -1.99 6.49
N LEU A 113 18.40 -2.60 5.92
CA LEU A 113 18.26 -3.61 4.87
C LEU A 113 17.44 -4.83 5.33
N LEU A 114 17.77 -5.38 6.51
CA LEU A 114 17.03 -6.52 7.08
C LEU A 114 15.56 -6.18 7.31
N LEU A 115 15.27 -4.98 7.80
CA LEU A 115 13.91 -4.49 8.00
C LEU A 115 13.15 -4.36 6.67
N TYR A 116 13.77 -3.85 5.61
CA TYR A 116 13.14 -3.81 4.28
C TYR A 116 12.84 -5.20 3.74
N VAL A 117 13.78 -6.14 3.85
CA VAL A 117 13.58 -7.53 3.40
C VAL A 117 12.42 -8.17 4.16
N PHE A 118 12.38 -7.99 5.48
CA PHE A 118 11.29 -8.49 6.32
C PHE A 118 9.93 -7.94 5.87
N ILE A 119 9.81 -6.62 5.70
CA ILE A 119 8.54 -6.00 5.28
C ILE A 119 8.11 -6.45 3.88
N ILE A 120 9.04 -6.52 2.93
CA ILE A 120 8.74 -7.00 1.58
C ILE A 120 8.23 -8.45 1.63
N SER A 121 8.83 -9.30 2.48
CA SER A 121 8.37 -10.68 2.65
C SER A 121 6.94 -10.77 3.19
N GLU A 122 6.58 -9.95 4.18
CA GLU A 122 5.23 -9.85 4.73
C GLU A 122 4.23 -9.34 3.69
N MET A 123 4.62 -8.34 2.88
CA MET A 123 3.77 -7.82 1.80
C MET A 123 3.50 -8.86 0.71
N ILE A 124 4.52 -9.65 0.34
CA ILE A 124 4.36 -10.76 -0.63
C ILE A 124 3.47 -11.85 -0.04
N PHE A 125 3.67 -12.22 1.23
CA PHE A 125 2.85 -13.20 1.93
C PHE A 125 1.38 -12.76 1.98
N ALA A 126 1.12 -11.50 2.38
CA ALA A 126 -0.21 -10.91 2.38
C ALA A 126 -0.84 -10.91 0.98
N GLY A 127 -0.04 -10.65 -0.06
CA GLY A 127 -0.49 -10.66 -1.45
C GLY A 127 -0.92 -12.06 -1.86
N PHE A 128 -0.09 -13.06 -1.60
CA PHE A 128 -0.43 -14.45 -1.87
C PHE A 128 -1.67 -14.91 -1.09
N TRP A 129 -1.82 -14.47 0.16
CA TRP A 129 -3.01 -14.75 0.97
C TRP A 129 -4.28 -14.10 0.41
N LEU A 130 -4.18 -12.85 -0.09
CA LEU A 130 -5.29 -12.14 -0.74
C LEU A 130 -5.64 -12.74 -2.12
N TYR A 131 -4.64 -13.25 -2.85
CA TYR A 131 -4.83 -13.93 -4.12
C TYR A 131 -5.74 -15.17 -3.99
N ARG A 132 -5.61 -15.92 -2.90
CA ARG A 132 -6.43 -17.11 -2.61
C ARG A 132 -7.92 -16.81 -2.39
N ILE A 133 -8.28 -15.55 -2.16
CA ILE A 133 -9.68 -15.16 -1.98
C ILE A 133 -10.28 -14.97 -3.37
N ASN A 134 -11.20 -15.85 -3.75
CA ASN A 134 -11.95 -15.68 -4.99
C ASN A 134 -12.95 -14.54 -4.82
N VAL A 135 -12.78 -13.49 -5.60
CA VAL A 135 -13.80 -12.47 -5.79
C VAL A 135 -14.63 -12.95 -6.98
N ASN A 136 -15.82 -13.49 -6.70
CA ASN A 136 -16.76 -13.83 -7.77
C ASN A 136 -17.10 -12.54 -8.53
N GLU A 137 -16.96 -12.55 -9.85
CA GLU A 137 -17.23 -11.39 -10.72
C GLU A 137 -18.67 -10.88 -10.60
#